data_AF-A0A2E1VV36-F1
#
_entry.id   AF-A0A2E1VV36-F1
#
_cell.length_a   1.000
_cell.length_b   1.000
_cell.length_c   1.000
_cell.angle_alpha   90.00
_cell.angle_beta   90.00
_cell.angle_gamma   90.00
#
_symmetry.space_group_name_H-M   'P 1'
#
loop_
_entity.id
_entity.type
_entity.pdbx_description
1 polymer ?
#
loop_
_entity_poly.entity_id
_entity_poly.type
_entity_poly.pdbx_seq_one_letter_code
_entity_poly.pdbx_strand_id
1 'polypeptide(L)'
;MIEPVPQPSEPPAEDKSAPRTEPVVLEDLAALIRLPMLFEKLDRVLLEVQRQYQPPEGYPFQLLGHRPGDGVREYGLSWADEARTLRVFAGMSWGAEGHDPIWEVRVEALPSLDAERIRAGGFHRIAAKRAETRFSDWDRFWHEDDPKSWLLFGASASCTRFFEEENPDSTAANYLASALYALQSSGALQAVLALATQE
;
A
#
# COMPACT_ATOMS: atom_id res chain seq x y z
N MET A 1 -15.50 -75.18 24.98
CA MET A 1 -15.55 -74.24 23.85
C MET A 1 -15.30 -72.86 24.40
N ILE A 2 -14.25 -72.18 23.93
CA ILE A 2 -13.99 -70.77 24.21
C ILE A 2 -13.61 -70.17 22.86
N GLU A 3 -14.46 -69.28 22.34
CA GLU A 3 -14.16 -68.51 21.13
C GLU A 3 -13.11 -67.44 21.44
N PRO A 4 -12.13 -67.19 20.54
CA PRO A 4 -11.19 -66.09 20.75
C PRO A 4 -11.86 -64.76 20.38
N VAL A 5 -11.81 -63.82 21.32
CA VAL A 5 -12.29 -62.43 21.19
C VAL A 5 -11.39 -61.69 20.17
N PRO A 6 -11.94 -60.86 19.25
CA PRO A 6 -11.12 -60.10 18.32
C PRO A 6 -10.39 -58.96 19.05
N GLN A 7 -9.09 -58.82 18.78
CA GLN A 7 -8.30 -57.68 19.24
C GLN A 7 -8.77 -56.39 18.55
N PRO A 8 -8.84 -55.24 19.27
CA PRO A 8 -9.05 -53.95 18.64
C PRO A 8 -7.80 -53.54 17.85
N SER A 9 -8.00 -53.09 16.62
CA SER A 9 -6.93 -52.57 15.76
C SER A 9 -6.34 -51.29 16.35
N GLU A 10 -5.03 -51.25 16.58
CA GLU A 10 -4.30 -50.02 16.90
C GLU A 10 -4.39 -49.04 15.72
N PRO A 11 -4.63 -47.73 15.97
CA PRO A 11 -4.49 -46.73 14.91
C PRO A 11 -3.00 -46.61 14.51
N PRO A 12 -2.70 -46.34 13.24
CA PRO A 12 -1.32 -46.22 12.78
C PRO A 12 -0.63 -45.03 13.47
N ALA A 13 0.64 -45.24 13.81
CA ALA A 13 1.51 -44.25 14.41
C ALA A 13 1.52 -42.96 13.58
N GLU A 14 1.14 -41.85 14.20
CA GLU A 14 1.35 -40.51 13.64
C GLU A 14 2.86 -40.31 13.47
N ASP A 15 3.23 -40.07 12.22
CA ASP A 15 4.56 -39.71 11.79
C ASP A 15 5.00 -38.46 12.56
N LYS A 16 5.92 -38.64 13.52
CA LYS A 16 6.54 -37.52 14.24
C LYS A 16 7.55 -36.86 13.31
N SER A 17 7.05 -36.12 12.32
CA SER A 17 7.85 -35.18 11.57
C SER A 17 8.51 -34.20 12.55
N ALA A 18 9.84 -34.16 12.51
CA ALA A 18 10.70 -33.28 13.31
C ALA A 18 10.22 -31.81 13.26
N PRO A 19 10.52 -30.97 14.28
CA PRO A 19 10.20 -29.56 14.23
C PRO A 19 10.89 -28.95 13.01
N ARG A 20 10.10 -28.46 12.05
CA ARG A 20 10.60 -27.77 10.85
C ARG A 20 11.25 -26.47 11.29
N THR A 21 12.58 -26.40 11.22
CA THR A 21 13.37 -25.18 11.37
C THR A 21 13.58 -24.51 10.02
N GLU A 22 12.49 -24.18 9.34
CA GLU A 22 12.52 -23.41 8.11
C GLU A 22 11.65 -22.16 8.29
N PRO A 23 12.12 -20.97 7.85
CA PRO A 23 11.33 -19.76 7.94
C PRO A 23 10.09 -19.93 7.05
N VAL A 24 8.92 -19.65 7.63
CA VAL A 24 7.65 -19.64 6.90
C VAL A 24 7.71 -18.56 5.83
N VAL A 25 7.94 -18.96 4.59
CA VAL A 25 8.07 -18.06 3.44
C VAL A 25 7.07 -18.50 2.36
N LEU A 26 6.09 -17.63 2.12
CA LEU A 26 5.27 -17.46 0.91
C LEU A 26 4.33 -18.58 0.43
N GLU A 27 4.55 -19.87 0.74
CA GLU A 27 3.54 -20.90 0.43
C GLU A 27 2.25 -20.70 1.25
N ASP A 28 2.42 -20.11 2.42
CA ASP A 28 1.35 -19.67 3.31
C ASP A 28 0.61 -18.43 2.78
N LEU A 29 1.14 -17.63 1.85
CA LEU A 29 0.37 -16.50 1.31
C LEU A 29 -0.82 -16.98 0.45
N ALA A 30 -0.65 -18.06 -0.32
CA ALA A 30 -1.73 -18.62 -1.14
C ALA A 30 -2.74 -19.48 -0.31
N ALA A 31 -2.34 -19.98 0.86
CA ALA A 31 -3.20 -20.70 1.79
C ALA A 31 -3.86 -19.79 2.87
N LEU A 32 -3.21 -18.68 3.24
CA LEU A 32 -3.75 -17.63 4.13
C LEU A 32 -4.68 -16.66 3.41
N ILE A 33 -4.55 -16.47 2.09
CA ILE A 33 -5.47 -15.63 1.33
C ILE A 33 -6.68 -16.49 0.91
N ARG A 34 -7.67 -16.57 1.81
CA ARG A 34 -9.07 -16.71 1.38
C ARG A 34 -9.44 -15.43 0.62
N LEU A 35 -9.11 -15.39 -0.67
CA LEU A 35 -9.17 -14.23 -1.58
C LEU A 35 -10.39 -13.31 -1.40
N PRO A 36 -11.64 -13.80 -1.22
CA PRO A 36 -12.79 -12.93 -1.01
C PRO A 36 -12.69 -12.06 0.25
N MET A 37 -12.24 -12.66 1.37
CA MET A 37 -12.17 -11.96 2.65
C MET A 37 -11.05 -10.92 2.71
N LEU A 38 -9.98 -11.12 1.93
CA LEU A 38 -8.92 -10.11 1.80
C LEU A 38 -9.48 -8.87 1.10
N PHE A 39 -10.14 -9.02 -0.05
CA PHE A 39 -10.74 -7.88 -0.75
C PHE A 39 -11.79 -7.18 0.10
N GLU A 40 -12.66 -7.92 0.79
CA GLU A 40 -13.60 -7.33 1.75
C GLU A 40 -12.89 -6.52 2.84
N LYS A 41 -11.77 -7.03 3.36
CA LYS A 41 -10.96 -6.32 4.35
C LYS A 41 -10.35 -5.05 3.76
N LEU A 42 -9.74 -5.14 2.58
CA LEU A 42 -9.15 -3.99 1.88
C LEU A 42 -10.21 -2.93 1.58
N ASP A 43 -11.38 -3.34 1.10
CA ASP A 43 -12.51 -2.45 0.84
C ASP A 43 -12.95 -1.71 2.11
N ARG A 44 -13.01 -2.39 3.26
CA ARG A 44 -13.34 -1.72 4.54
C ARG A 44 -12.31 -0.66 4.93
N VAL A 45 -11.02 -0.98 4.81
CA VAL A 45 -9.93 -0.03 5.10
C VAL A 45 -10.01 1.16 4.15
N LEU A 46 -10.12 0.91 2.84
CA LEU A 46 -10.16 1.96 1.82
C LEU A 46 -11.43 2.81 1.87
N LEU A 47 -12.57 2.22 2.24
CA LEU A 47 -13.79 2.97 2.52
C LEU A 47 -13.59 3.94 3.69
N GLU A 48 -12.91 3.48 4.75
CA GLU A 48 -12.60 4.35 5.88
C GLU A 48 -11.59 5.43 5.48
N VAL A 49 -10.58 5.12 4.65
CA VAL A 49 -9.70 6.15 4.05
C VAL A 49 -10.50 7.20 3.28
N GLN A 50 -11.47 6.80 2.45
CA GLN A 50 -12.33 7.76 1.74
C GLN A 50 -13.15 8.61 2.71
N ARG A 51 -13.67 8.03 3.79
CA ARG A 51 -14.44 8.79 4.78
C ARG A 51 -13.57 9.80 5.53
N GLN A 52 -12.33 9.42 5.83
CA GLN A 52 -11.40 10.26 6.56
C GLN A 52 -10.77 11.32 5.67
N TYR A 53 -10.42 11.00 4.43
CA TYR A 53 -9.78 11.91 3.48
C TYR A 53 -10.79 12.43 2.45
N GLN A 54 -11.22 13.66 2.66
CA GLN A 54 -12.05 14.41 1.71
C GLN A 54 -11.23 15.61 1.20
N PRO A 55 -10.72 15.57 -0.04
CA PRO A 55 -9.97 16.70 -0.58
C PRO A 55 -10.86 17.96 -0.58
N PRO A 56 -10.29 19.14 -0.28
CA PRO A 56 -11.05 20.38 -0.18
C PRO A 56 -11.58 20.79 -1.56
N GLU A 57 -12.62 21.62 -1.55
CA GLU A 57 -13.16 22.18 -2.78
C GLU A 57 -12.08 22.93 -3.57
N GLY A 58 -11.98 22.67 -4.88
CA GLY A 58 -10.97 23.25 -5.75
C GLY A 58 -9.58 22.59 -5.66
N TYR A 59 -9.40 21.49 -4.92
CA TYR A 59 -8.17 20.71 -4.98
C TYR A 59 -7.97 20.10 -6.38
N PRO A 60 -6.77 20.18 -6.99
CA PRO A 60 -6.58 19.82 -8.39
C PRO A 60 -6.69 18.31 -8.67
N PHE A 61 -6.62 17.46 -7.64
CA PHE A 61 -6.68 16.01 -7.79
C PHE A 61 -8.08 15.48 -7.53
N GLN A 62 -8.63 14.79 -8.54
CA GLN A 62 -9.95 14.19 -8.48
C GLN A 62 -9.84 12.67 -8.38
N LEU A 63 -10.73 12.06 -7.59
CA LEU A 63 -10.80 10.61 -7.45
C LEU A 63 -11.21 9.99 -8.80
N LEU A 64 -10.43 9.02 -9.28
CA LEU A 64 -10.63 8.38 -10.58
C LEU A 64 -11.78 7.37 -10.59
N GLY A 65 -12.08 6.79 -9.43
CA GLY A 65 -13.17 5.84 -9.25
C GLY A 65 -13.52 5.69 -7.78
N HIS A 66 -14.80 5.58 -7.48
CA HIS A 66 -15.28 5.38 -6.11
C HIS A 66 -14.98 3.97 -5.58
N ARG A 67 -14.73 3.00 -6.47
CA ARG A 67 -14.28 1.66 -6.10
C ARG A 67 -12.76 1.58 -6.23
N PRO A 68 -12.07 0.88 -5.31
CA PRO A 68 -10.67 0.56 -5.48
C PRO A 68 -10.42 -0.14 -6.81
N GLY A 69 -9.34 0.26 -7.50
CA GLY A 69 -8.85 -0.42 -8.68
C GLY A 69 -8.04 -1.66 -8.29
N ASP A 70 -8.21 -2.72 -9.05
CA ASP A 70 -7.38 -3.93 -8.99
C ASP A 70 -6.32 -3.85 -10.09
N GLY A 71 -5.11 -3.45 -9.70
CA GLY A 71 -3.95 -3.44 -10.58
C GLY A 71 -3.15 -4.73 -10.44
N VAL A 72 -2.17 -4.94 -11.32
CA VAL A 72 -1.40 -6.20 -11.36
C VAL A 72 -0.72 -6.53 -10.02
N ARG A 73 -0.36 -5.50 -9.24
CA ARG A 73 0.41 -5.60 -7.99
C ARG A 73 -0.10 -4.65 -6.90
N GLU A 74 -1.31 -4.14 -7.08
CA GLU A 74 -1.85 -3.11 -6.21
C GLU A 74 -3.36 -3.20 -6.12
N TYR A 75 -3.90 -2.84 -4.97
CA TYR A 75 -5.32 -2.67 -4.75
C TYR A 75 -5.55 -1.38 -3.97
N GLY A 76 -6.23 -0.41 -4.58
CA GLY A 76 -6.33 0.90 -3.95
C GLY A 76 -7.10 1.96 -4.70
N LEU A 77 -7.14 3.13 -4.11
CA LEU A 77 -7.77 4.32 -4.63
C LEU A 77 -6.75 5.15 -5.41
N SER A 78 -7.24 5.92 -6.37
CA SER A 78 -6.38 6.77 -7.16
C SER A 78 -7.02 8.10 -7.45
N TRP A 79 -6.23 9.16 -7.35
CA TRP A 79 -6.58 10.49 -7.76
C TRP A 79 -5.63 10.94 -8.86
N ALA A 80 -6.10 11.76 -9.79
CA ALA A 80 -5.22 12.42 -10.76
C ALA A 80 -5.63 13.87 -10.95
N ASP A 81 -4.69 14.69 -11.39
CA ASP A 81 -4.98 16.03 -11.89
C ASP A 81 -5.73 15.99 -13.22
N GLU A 82 -6.37 17.10 -13.58
CA GLU A 82 -7.15 17.23 -14.81
C GLU A 82 -6.31 16.96 -16.07
N ALA A 83 -5.06 17.45 -16.09
CA ALA A 83 -4.13 17.24 -17.20
C ALA A 83 -3.50 15.84 -17.22
N ARG A 84 -3.86 14.97 -16.26
CA ARG A 84 -3.35 13.60 -16.12
C ARG A 84 -1.83 13.56 -16.14
N THR A 85 -1.19 14.48 -15.44
CA THR A 85 0.27 14.58 -15.31
C THR A 85 0.80 13.81 -14.09
N LEU A 86 0.01 13.77 -13.02
CA LEU A 86 0.32 13.08 -11.78
C LEU A 86 -0.85 12.18 -11.37
N ARG A 87 -0.51 11.01 -10.83
CA ARG A 87 -1.44 10.15 -10.09
C ARG A 87 -0.99 10.05 -8.65
N VAL A 88 -1.93 10.15 -7.73
CA VAL A 88 -1.75 9.78 -6.33
C VAL A 88 -2.45 8.46 -6.12
N PHE A 89 -1.74 7.43 -5.71
CA PHE A 89 -2.30 6.14 -5.30
C PHE A 89 -2.32 6.05 -3.78
N ALA A 90 -3.36 5.46 -3.21
CA ALA A 90 -3.41 5.04 -1.81
C ALA A 90 -4.03 3.64 -1.70
N GLY A 91 -3.30 2.71 -1.10
CA GLY A 91 -3.82 1.36 -0.86
C GLY A 91 -2.74 0.35 -0.56
N MET A 92 -3.04 -0.91 -0.86
CA MET A 92 -2.08 -2.00 -0.65
C MET A 92 -1.30 -2.26 -1.93
N SER A 93 0.01 -2.47 -1.79
CA SER A 93 0.92 -2.86 -2.87
C SER A 93 1.65 -4.13 -2.46
N TRP A 94 1.81 -5.08 -3.37
CA TRP A 94 2.59 -6.31 -3.16
C TRP A 94 3.54 -6.45 -4.35
N GLY A 95 4.82 -6.20 -4.08
CA GLY A 95 5.83 -5.99 -5.12
C GLY A 95 6.05 -7.16 -6.09
N ALA A 96 6.92 -6.93 -7.07
CA ALA A 96 7.25 -7.88 -8.13
C ALA A 96 7.98 -9.16 -7.68
N GLU A 97 8.69 -9.07 -6.55
CA GLU A 97 9.76 -9.98 -6.18
C GLU A 97 9.46 -10.79 -4.90
N GLY A 98 8.19 -10.91 -4.51
CA GLY A 98 7.80 -11.64 -3.30
C GLY A 98 8.04 -10.86 -2.00
N HIS A 99 8.08 -9.53 -2.07
CA HIS A 99 8.08 -8.68 -0.88
C HIS A 99 6.75 -8.76 -0.14
N ASP A 100 6.82 -8.59 1.19
CA ASP A 100 5.65 -8.48 2.04
C ASP A 100 4.71 -7.36 1.56
N PRO A 101 3.39 -7.55 1.69
CA PRO A 101 2.44 -6.50 1.35
C PRO A 101 2.70 -5.24 2.20
N ILE A 102 2.59 -4.09 1.54
CA ILE A 102 2.75 -2.77 2.16
C ILE A 102 1.48 -1.95 2.00
N TRP A 103 1.18 -1.13 3.00
CA TRP A 103 0.28 0.00 2.86
C TRP A 103 1.07 1.19 2.33
N GLU A 104 0.56 1.82 1.28
CA GLU A 104 1.32 2.82 0.54
C GLU A 104 0.44 3.96 0.04
N VAL A 105 0.93 5.19 0.21
CA VAL A 105 0.49 6.37 -0.53
C VAL A 105 1.66 6.86 -1.36
N ARG A 106 1.50 6.94 -2.68
CA ARG A 106 2.59 7.35 -3.57
C ARG A 106 2.12 8.27 -4.69
N VAL A 107 3.07 9.07 -5.17
CA VAL A 107 2.89 10.01 -6.26
C VAL A 107 3.64 9.46 -7.47
N GLU A 108 2.92 9.38 -8.58
CA GLU A 108 3.33 8.77 -9.83
C GLU A 108 3.33 9.84 -10.92
N ALA A 109 4.40 9.92 -11.70
CA ALA A 109 4.42 10.64 -12.94
C ALA A 109 3.66 9.84 -14.01
N LEU A 110 2.67 10.47 -14.64
CA LEU A 110 1.97 9.93 -15.78
C LEU A 110 2.70 10.30 -17.08
N PRO A 111 2.44 9.63 -18.22
CA PRO A 111 3.24 9.79 -19.44
C PRO A 111 3.33 11.22 -20.01
N SER A 112 2.43 12.12 -19.63
CA SER A 112 2.46 13.54 -20.03
C SER A 112 3.45 14.38 -19.21
N LEU A 113 3.98 13.85 -18.10
CA LEU A 113 4.96 14.52 -17.25
C LEU A 113 6.37 13.98 -17.52
N ASP A 114 7.30 14.90 -17.77
CA ASP A 114 8.74 14.58 -17.82
C ASP A 114 9.29 14.36 -16.40
N ALA A 115 9.27 13.10 -15.96
CA ALA A 115 9.79 12.70 -14.65
C ALA A 115 11.30 12.93 -14.50
N GLU A 116 12.07 12.87 -15.60
CA GLU A 116 13.52 13.12 -15.57
C GLU A 116 13.80 14.58 -15.21
N ARG A 117 13.05 15.52 -15.79
CA ARG A 117 13.15 16.96 -15.44
C ARG A 117 12.83 17.21 -13.96
N ILE A 118 11.78 16.58 -13.43
CA ILE A 118 11.41 16.69 -12.01
C ILE A 118 12.55 16.19 -11.11
N ARG A 119 13.18 15.07 -11.47
CA ARG A 119 14.30 14.49 -10.70
C ARG A 119 15.59 15.28 -10.81
N ALA A 120 15.95 15.74 -12.01
CA ALA A 120 17.15 16.52 -12.25
C ALA A 120 17.19 17.80 -11.40
N GLY A 121 16.03 18.43 -11.18
CA GLY A 121 15.88 19.56 -10.27
C GLY A 121 15.76 19.22 -8.78
N GLY A 122 15.73 17.93 -8.42
CA GLY A 122 15.55 17.46 -7.04
C GLY A 122 14.18 17.75 -6.44
N PHE A 123 13.17 18.02 -7.28
CA PHE A 123 11.88 18.53 -6.83
C PHE A 123 11.04 17.47 -6.12
N HIS A 124 11.15 16.20 -6.53
CA HIS A 124 10.53 15.06 -5.83
C HIS A 124 11.06 14.92 -4.41
N ARG A 125 12.36 15.13 -4.19
CA ARG A 125 12.97 15.12 -2.84
C ARG A 125 12.46 16.28 -1.98
N ILE A 126 12.37 17.48 -2.56
CA ILE A 126 11.84 18.65 -1.86
C ILE A 126 10.37 18.44 -1.51
N ALA A 127 9.58 17.89 -2.44
CA ALA A 127 8.16 17.58 -2.22
C ALA A 127 7.98 16.52 -1.12
N ALA A 128 8.76 15.43 -1.15
CA ALA A 128 8.78 14.41 -0.11
C ALA A 128 9.09 15.01 1.27
N LYS A 129 10.15 15.82 1.36
CA LYS A 129 10.54 16.49 2.61
C LYS A 129 9.46 17.45 3.12
N ARG A 130 8.76 18.15 2.22
CA ARG A 130 7.63 19.02 2.60
C ARG A 130 6.48 18.20 3.18
N ALA A 131 6.10 17.10 2.54
CA ALA A 131 5.06 16.20 3.04
C ALA A 131 5.46 15.61 4.40
N GLU A 132 6.71 15.19 4.57
CA GLU A 132 7.25 14.67 5.84
C GLU A 132 7.03 15.63 7.01
N THR A 133 7.17 16.95 6.82
CA THR A 133 6.92 17.94 7.91
C THR A 133 5.49 17.94 8.44
N ARG A 134 4.55 17.34 7.69
CA ARG A 134 3.12 17.25 8.02
C ARG A 134 2.69 15.82 8.33
N PHE A 135 3.62 14.88 8.32
CA PHE A 135 3.36 13.47 8.57
C PHE A 135 3.92 13.10 9.95
N SER A 136 3.03 12.94 10.92
CA SER A 136 3.40 12.62 12.31
C SER A 136 3.44 11.12 12.59
N ASP A 137 3.19 10.29 11.59
CA ASP A 137 3.14 8.84 11.74
C ASP A 137 4.55 8.21 11.77
N TRP A 138 4.59 6.90 11.95
CA TRP A 138 5.79 6.17 12.29
C TRP A 138 6.84 6.03 11.18
N ASP A 139 6.57 6.57 9.99
CA ASP A 139 7.43 6.44 8.81
C ASP A 139 7.73 7.80 8.18
N ARG A 140 8.79 7.81 7.36
CA ARG A 140 9.19 8.98 6.59
C ARG A 140 8.64 8.89 5.18
N PHE A 141 8.45 10.05 4.57
CA PHE A 141 8.26 10.10 3.12
C PHE A 141 9.57 9.70 2.43
N TRP A 142 9.52 8.66 1.60
CA TRP A 142 10.61 8.27 0.71
C TRP A 142 10.53 9.03 -0.61
N HIS A 143 11.61 9.00 -1.39
CA HIS A 143 11.69 9.54 -2.74
C HIS A 143 12.42 8.57 -3.66
N GLU A 144 12.02 8.52 -4.93
CA GLU A 144 12.59 7.63 -5.95
C GLU A 144 13.55 8.38 -6.86
N ASP A 145 14.79 7.90 -6.91
CA ASP A 145 15.90 8.52 -7.63
C ASP A 145 16.21 7.84 -8.97
N ASP A 146 15.69 6.64 -9.24
CA ASP A 146 15.85 5.99 -10.54
C ASP A 146 15.18 6.85 -11.63
N PRO A 147 15.94 7.37 -12.62
CA PRO A 147 15.40 8.19 -13.69
C PRO A 147 14.35 7.47 -14.54
N LYS A 148 14.40 6.14 -14.62
CA LYS A 148 13.47 5.33 -15.40
C LYS A 148 12.18 4.99 -14.66
N SER A 149 12.13 5.25 -13.35
CA SER A 149 10.93 4.98 -12.57
C SER A 149 9.84 6.01 -12.91
N TRP A 150 8.58 5.60 -12.82
CA TRP A 150 7.43 6.51 -12.83
C TRP A 150 7.04 6.95 -11.42
N LEU A 151 7.54 6.27 -10.38
CA LEU A 151 7.34 6.67 -8.98
C LEU A 151 8.18 7.90 -8.66
N LEU A 152 7.62 8.88 -7.96
CA LEU A 152 8.34 10.08 -7.56
C LEU A 152 8.69 10.05 -6.07
N PHE A 153 7.68 9.89 -5.22
CA PHE A 153 7.81 9.89 -3.76
C PHE A 153 6.52 9.36 -3.12
N GLY A 154 6.59 8.99 -1.85
CA GLY A 154 5.45 8.46 -1.13
C GLY A 154 5.76 8.14 0.32
N ALA A 155 4.80 7.53 1.00
CA ALA A 155 4.94 6.95 2.32
C ALA A 155 4.46 5.49 2.24
N SER A 156 5.23 4.58 2.81
CA SER A 156 4.93 3.15 2.81
C SER A 156 5.26 2.51 4.15
N ALA A 157 4.43 1.57 4.59
CA ALA A 157 4.61 0.80 5.81
C ALA A 157 4.26 -0.67 5.56
N SER A 158 5.07 -1.60 6.08
CA SER A 158 4.77 -3.03 6.00
C SER A 158 3.46 -3.34 6.73
N CYS A 159 2.61 -4.19 6.15
CA CYS A 159 1.35 -4.59 6.78
C CYS A 159 1.54 -5.28 8.12
N THR A 160 2.66 -5.99 8.31
CA THR A 160 2.97 -6.70 9.57
C THR A 160 3.11 -5.73 10.75
N ARG A 161 3.54 -4.50 10.50
CA ARG A 161 3.68 -3.45 11.53
C ARG A 161 2.35 -3.07 12.18
N PHE A 162 1.23 -3.27 11.48
CA PHE A 162 -0.10 -2.94 12.00
C PHE A 162 -0.73 -4.08 12.80
N PHE A 163 -0.17 -5.29 12.76
CA PHE A 163 -0.76 -6.44 13.45
C PHE A 163 -0.64 -6.37 14.97
N GLU A 164 0.28 -5.55 15.48
CA GLU A 164 0.48 -5.31 16.91
C GLU A 164 -0.46 -4.23 17.48
N GLU A 165 -1.19 -3.52 16.61
CA GLU A 165 -2.11 -2.46 17.00
C GLU A 165 -3.44 -3.01 17.52
N GLU A 166 -4.08 -2.28 18.44
CA GLU A 166 -5.40 -2.66 18.99
C GLU A 166 -6.47 -2.77 17.88
N ASN A 167 -6.38 -1.89 16.87
CA ASN A 167 -7.29 -1.86 15.73
C ASN A 167 -6.53 -1.74 14.40
N PRO A 168 -5.94 -2.85 13.87
CA PRO A 168 -5.05 -2.82 12.71
C PRO A 168 -5.64 -2.12 11.48
N ASP A 169 -6.91 -2.41 11.18
CA ASP A 169 -7.61 -1.88 10.00
C ASP A 169 -7.84 -0.37 10.10
N SER A 170 -8.22 0.10 11.29
CA SER A 170 -8.41 1.54 11.56
C SER A 170 -7.07 2.28 11.53
N THR A 171 -6.03 1.70 12.11
CA THR A 171 -4.69 2.29 12.10
C THR A 171 -4.10 2.36 10.69
N ALA A 172 -4.34 1.34 9.85
CA ALA A 172 -3.96 1.39 8.44
C ALA A 172 -4.72 2.47 7.66
N ALA A 173 -6.03 2.61 7.90
CA ALA A 173 -6.82 3.67 7.28
C ALA A 173 -6.33 5.06 7.69
N ASN A 174 -6.06 5.27 8.98
CA ASN A 174 -5.52 6.52 9.52
C ASN A 174 -4.16 6.83 8.89
N TYR A 175 -3.26 5.85 8.78
CA TYR A 175 -1.94 6.02 8.16
C TYR A 175 -2.05 6.52 6.71
N LEU A 176 -2.88 5.86 5.90
CA LEU A 176 -3.10 6.23 4.50
C LEU A 176 -3.74 7.62 4.39
N ALA A 177 -4.76 7.91 5.22
CA ALA A 177 -5.43 9.21 5.22
C ALA A 177 -4.48 10.34 5.66
N SER A 178 -3.69 10.13 6.71
CA SER A 178 -2.66 11.06 7.18
C SER A 178 -1.61 11.37 6.11
N ALA A 179 -1.17 10.35 5.36
CA ALA A 179 -0.22 10.54 4.26
C ALA A 179 -0.84 11.38 3.12
N LEU A 180 -2.10 11.13 2.76
CA LEU A 180 -2.85 11.94 1.79
C LEU A 180 -3.01 13.39 2.28
N TYR A 181 -3.34 13.58 3.56
CA TYR A 181 -3.43 14.91 4.18
C TYR A 181 -2.08 15.63 4.22
N ALA A 182 -0.98 14.91 4.46
CA ALA A 182 0.36 15.47 4.46
C ALA A 182 0.77 15.95 3.06
N LEU A 183 0.49 15.17 2.02
CA LEU A 183 0.70 15.56 0.62
C LEU A 183 -0.07 16.84 0.27
N GLN A 184 -1.35 16.90 0.64
CA GLN A 184 -2.22 18.04 0.38
C GLN A 184 -1.79 19.29 1.14
N SER A 185 -1.67 19.20 2.46
CA SER A 185 -1.48 20.37 3.35
C SER A 185 -0.08 20.97 3.25
N SER A 186 0.92 20.19 2.81
CA SER A 186 2.28 20.66 2.58
C SER A 186 2.46 21.40 1.25
N GLY A 187 1.47 21.33 0.35
CA GLY A 187 1.57 21.86 -1.01
C GLY A 187 2.58 21.10 -1.89
N ALA A 188 2.93 19.86 -1.51
CA ALA A 188 3.92 19.05 -2.22
C ALA A 188 3.51 18.79 -3.67
N LEU A 189 2.24 18.41 -3.90
CA LEU A 189 1.75 18.10 -5.24
C LEU A 189 1.68 19.35 -6.14
N GLN A 190 1.21 20.48 -5.60
CA GLN A 190 1.15 21.74 -6.35
C GLN A 190 2.54 22.23 -6.74
N ALA A 191 3.55 22.02 -5.89
CA ALA A 191 4.92 22.36 -6.23
C ALA A 191 5.43 21.56 -7.44
N VAL A 192 5.10 20.27 -7.53
CA VAL A 192 5.47 19.43 -8.68
C VAL A 192 4.68 19.84 -9.93
N LEU A 193 3.36 20.05 -9.81
CA LEU A 193 2.51 20.50 -10.92
C LEU A 193 2.95 21.85 -11.50
N ALA A 194 3.29 22.82 -10.65
CA ALA A 194 3.73 24.15 -11.10
C ALA A 194 4.98 24.08 -11.97
N LEU A 195 5.84 23.08 -11.76
CA LEU A 195 7.05 22.86 -12.55
C LEU A 195 6.76 22.11 -13.84
N ALA A 196 5.79 21.20 -13.83
CA ALA A 196 5.30 20.54 -15.04
C ALA A 196 4.76 21.56 -16.06
N THR A 197 4.20 22.68 -15.58
CA THR A 197 3.64 23.75 -16.43
C THR A 197 4.64 24.82 -16.85
N GLN A 198 5.87 24.81 -16.32
CA GLN A 198 6.91 25.74 -16.75
C GLN A 198 7.61 25.16 -17.98
N GLU A 199 7.23 25.61 -19.18
CA GLU A 199 7.95 25.31 -20.43
C GLU A 199 9.39 25.84 -20.33
#